data_AF-A0A523I0V1-F1
#
_entry.id   AF-A0A523I0V1-F1
#
_cell.length_a   1.000
_cell.length_b   1.000
_cell.length_c   1.000
_cell.angle_alpha   90.00
_cell.angle_beta   90.00
_cell.angle_gamma   90.00
#
_symmetry.space_group_name_H-M   'P 1'
#
loop_
_entity.id
_entity.type
_entity.pdbx_description
1 polymer ?
#
loop_
_entity_poly.entity_id
_entity_poly.type
_entity_poly.pdbx_seq_one_letter_code
_entity_poly.pdbx_strand_id
1 'polypeptide(L)' 'MFHEPVLKEEALSFLVTEKKGIYLDGTLGGGGHSEAILKTLSKSGRLV' A
#
# COMPACT_ATOMS: atom_id res chain seq x y z
N MET A 1 4.22 12.89 -16.64
CA MET A 1 4.34 11.43 -16.48
C MET A 1 4.54 11.17 -15.01
N PHE A 2 3.53 10.64 -14.32
CA PHE A 2 3.67 10.26 -12.90
C PHE A 2 4.28 8.86 -12.83
N HIS A 3 5.10 8.59 -11.81
CA HIS A 3 5.71 7.27 -11.62
C HIS A 3 4.65 6.26 -11.19
N GLU A 4 4.48 5.19 -11.97
CA GLU A 4 3.62 4.06 -11.63
C GLU A 4 4.43 3.02 -10.83
N PRO A 5 3.96 2.57 -9.65
CA PRO A 5 4.67 1.55 -8.88
C PRO A 5 4.70 0.22 -9.62
N VAL A 6 5.86 -0.44 -9.66
CA VAL A 6 6.02 -1.76 -10.27
C VAL A 6 5.26 -2.81 -9.46
N LEU A 7 4.49 -3.67 -10.12
CA LEU A 7 3.68 -4.74 -9.50
C LEU A 7 2.69 -4.23 -8.43
N LYS A 8 2.07 -3.06 -8.67
CA LYS A 8 1.17 -2.42 -7.71
C LYS A 8 -0.03 -3.32 -7.37
N GLU A 9 -0.72 -3.85 -8.37
CA GLU A 9 -1.91 -4.68 -8.20
C GLU A 9 -1.60 -6.00 -7.49
N GLU A 10 -0.51 -6.67 -7.88
CA GLU A 10 -0.05 -7.91 -7.25
C GLU A 10 0.33 -7.67 -5.79
N ALA A 11 1.11 -6.63 -5.51
CA ALA A 11 1.50 -6.26 -4.14
C ALA A 11 0.28 -6.02 -3.26
N LEU A 12 -0.74 -5.30 -3.75
CA LEU A 12 -1.99 -5.12 -3.00
C LEU A 12 -2.71 -6.44 -2.73
N SER A 13 -2.84 -7.29 -3.75
CA SER A 13 -3.56 -8.57 -3.64
C SER A 13 -2.90 -9.55 -2.66
N PHE A 14 -1.56 -9.56 -2.58
CA PHE A 14 -0.82 -10.47 -1.72
C PHE A 14 -0.58 -9.92 -0.31
N LEU A 15 -0.32 -8.61 -0.18
CA LEU A 15 0.01 -8.00 1.10
C LEU A 15 -1.23 -7.59 1.88
N VAL A 16 -2.22 -6.95 1.24
CA VAL A 16 -3.38 -6.38 1.94
C VAL A 16 -4.47 -7.43 2.14
N THR A 17 -4.30 -8.26 3.16
CA THR A 17 -5.24 -9.31 3.56
C THR A 17 -6.38 -8.83 4.46
N GLU A 18 -6.23 -7.70 5.17
CA GLU A 18 -7.23 -7.13 6.08
C GLU A 18 -7.25 -5.60 5.96
N LYS A 19 -8.39 -5.01 5.59
CA LYS A 19 -8.54 -3.56 5.38
C LYS A 19 -8.42 -2.74 6.66
N LYS A 20 -8.58 -3.36 7.82
CA LYS A 20 -8.35 -2.73 9.14
C LYS A 20 -6.97 -3.06 9.72
N GLY A 21 -6.11 -3.74 8.95
CA GLY A 21 -4.81 -4.21 9.38
C GLY A 21 -3.78 -3.08 9.55
N ILE A 22 -2.64 -3.46 10.10
CA ILE A 22 -1.46 -2.60 10.23
C ILE A 22 -0.37 -3.16 9.33
N TYR A 23 0.11 -2.33 8.41
CA TYR A 23 1.14 -2.68 7.43
C TYR A 23 2.37 -1.78 7.63
N LEU A 24 3.54 -2.27 7.21
CA LEU A 24 4.80 -1.53 7.24
C LEU A 24 5.32 -1.39 5.81
N ASP A 25 5.55 -0.16 5.34
CA ASP A 25 6.33 0.07 4.12
C ASP A 25 7.79 0.33 4.49
N GLY A 26 8.59 -0.73 4.48
CA GLY A 26 10.02 -0.66 4.77
C GLY A 26 10.86 -0.02 3.64
N THR A 27 10.24 0.35 2.53
CA THR A 27 10.90 0.75 1.28
C THR A 27 10.26 1.98 0.63
N LEU A 28 9.64 2.86 1.43
CA LEU A 28 8.77 3.97 1.01
C LEU A 28 9.14 4.60 -0.35
N GLY A 29 10.42 4.93 -0.56
CA GLY A 29 10.91 5.46 -1.83
C GLY A 29 10.13 6.70 -2.25
N GLY A 30 9.55 6.69 -3.45
CA GLY A 30 8.67 7.75 -3.95
C GLY A 30 7.23 7.72 -3.41
N GLY A 31 6.88 6.77 -2.54
CA GLY A 31 5.57 6.67 -1.87
C GLY A 31 4.46 6.03 -2.70
N GLY A 32 4.74 5.56 -3.92
CA GLY A 32 3.70 5.05 -4.81
C GLY A 32 3.01 3.78 -4.31
N HIS A 33 3.76 2.82 -3.76
CA HIS A 33 3.15 1.62 -3.14
C HIS A 33 2.41 1.97 -1.85
N SER A 34 3.02 2.80 -0.99
CA SER A 34 2.38 3.34 0.22
C SER A 34 1.02 4.00 -0.06
N GLU A 35 0.94 4.85 -1.10
CA GLU A 35 -0.31 5.52 -1.48
C GLU A 35 -1.37 4.50 -1.92
N ALA A 36 -0.99 3.49 -2.71
CA ALA A 36 -1.88 2.44 -3.16
C ALA A 36 -2.42 1.60 -1.98
N ILE A 37 -1.56 1.26 -1.02
CA ILE A 37 -1.96 0.56 0.22
C ILE A 37 -2.95 1.42 1.00
N LEU A 38 -2.62 2.69 1.28
CA LEU A 38 -3.49 3.60 2.01
C LEU A 38 -4.87 3.79 1.36
N LYS A 39 -4.94 3.87 0.02
CA LYS A 39 -6.21 3.94 -0.73
C LYS A 39 -7.06 2.67 -0.59
N THR A 40 -6.44 1.52 -0.30
CA THR A 40 -7.11 0.22 -0.15
C THR A 40 -7.60 -0.01 1.28
N LEU A 41 -6.88 0.52 2.27
CA LEU A 41 -7.23 0.39 3.69
C LEU A 41 -8.53 1.14 4.03
N SER A 42 -9.21 0.64 5.05
CA SER A 42 -10.33 1.35 5.68
C SER A 42 -9.82 2.46 6.59
N LYS A 43 -10.72 3.31 7.08
CA LYS A 43 -10.37 4.37 8.06
C LYS A 43 -9.74 3.86 9.36
N SER A 44 -9.92 2.58 9.68
CA SER A 44 -9.32 1.95 10.88
C SER A 44 -8.01 1.22 10.58
N GLY A 45 -7.65 1.06 9.31
CA GLY A 45 -6.36 0.49 8.92
C GLY A 45 -5.24 1.51 9.05
N ARG A 46 -4.01 1.02 9.15
CA ARG A 46 -2.82 1.88 9.31
C ARG A 46 -1.67 1.37 8.45
N LEU A 47 -0.97 2.30 7.82
CA LEU A 47 0.36 2.09 7.26
C LEU A 47 1.38 2.81 8.14
N VAL A 48 2.49 2.13 8.42
CA VAL A 48 3.65 2.64 9.16
C VAL A 48 4.83 2.77 8.22
#